data_AF-A0AAV4RFJ6-F1
#
_entry.id   AF-A0AAV4RFJ6-F1
#
_cell.length_a   1.000
_cell.length_b   1.000
_cell.length_c   1.000
_cell.angle_alpha   90.00
_cell.angle_beta   90.00
_cell.angle_gamma   90.00
#
_symmetry.space_group_name_H-M   'P 1'
#
loop_
_entity.id
_entity.type
_entity.pdbx_description
1 polymer ?
#
loop_
_entity_poly.entity_id
_entity_poly.type
_entity_poly.pdbx_seq_one_letter_code
_entity_poly.pdbx_strand_id
1 'polypeptide(L)'
;MWNPTKNKKLGVCIYNYDGNTKYGLPLEIGETVHILEENGGWYRGFSIRNKSLKGIFPASFIHLKAFHIYNEGLYETVAPVEDSTVKEVACVLREWHVIWKRLYVRREISLFQRLLAVMRDLIEWRRQLITGTITQDQIRELKSQITGKIDWGNRQLGLDLVPRLNNEVVDPDSLSPIALHQVHVQSSENVAGLLGRGTTKRKEVKRSPNHHLFLSMRDFSCSLGEDMELFFSSMMLSRLRPSGNDLGEADLNRELYLVAHIIRSDLLAPSHNSGSTDMGMHILQNLYDRQTLQHSDEHVDDAHMADT
;
A
#
# COMPACT_ATOMS: atom_id res chain seq x y z
N MET A 1 -38.06 27.96 16.45
CA MET A 1 -38.25 26.54 16.06
C MET A 1 -37.00 26.13 15.28
N TRP A 2 -36.53 24.88 15.42
CA TRP A 2 -35.35 24.40 14.69
C TRP A 2 -35.66 24.24 13.20
N ASN A 3 -34.83 24.85 12.36
CA ASN A 3 -34.98 24.82 10.91
C ASN A 3 -33.75 24.15 10.28
N PRO A 4 -33.91 23.19 9.35
CA PRO A 4 -32.78 22.60 8.62
C PRO A 4 -31.99 23.66 7.86
N THR A 5 -30.66 23.65 7.99
CA THR A 5 -29.79 24.55 7.22
C THR A 5 -29.60 24.01 5.80
N LYS A 6 -29.58 24.89 4.80
CA LYS A 6 -29.27 24.55 3.40
C LYS A 6 -27.91 25.09 2.95
N ASN A 7 -27.63 26.34 3.32
CA ASN A 7 -26.43 27.09 2.95
C ASN A 7 -25.38 27.19 4.08
N LYS A 8 -25.64 26.57 5.23
CA LYS A 8 -24.76 26.58 6.41
C LYS A 8 -24.56 25.16 6.89
N LYS A 9 -23.72 24.40 6.19
CA LYS A 9 -23.48 22.98 6.49
C LYS A 9 -22.15 22.72 7.16
N LEU A 10 -21.17 23.58 6.94
CA LEU A 10 -19.82 23.40 7.45
C LEU A 10 -19.34 24.66 8.17
N GLY A 11 -18.75 24.48 9.34
CA GLY A 11 -18.14 25.58 10.09
C GLY A 11 -16.96 25.11 10.91
N VAL A 12 -16.15 26.08 11.35
CA VAL A 12 -15.04 25.87 12.28
C VAL A 12 -15.30 26.68 13.53
N CYS A 13 -15.08 26.05 14.67
CA CYS A 13 -15.19 26.69 15.96
C CYS A 13 -14.08 27.74 16.14
N ILE A 14 -14.43 28.97 16.48
CA ILE A 14 -13.48 30.08 16.70
C ILE A 14 -13.25 30.37 18.18
N TYR A 15 -13.96 29.69 19.07
CA TYR A 15 -13.81 29.85 20.52
C TYR A 15 -14.20 28.56 21.24
N ASN A 16 -13.55 28.24 22.35
CA ASN A 16 -13.90 27.05 23.12
C ASN A 16 -15.32 27.18 23.70
N TYR A 17 -16.11 26.12 23.60
CA TYR A 17 -17.44 26.04 24.19
C TYR A 17 -17.53 24.77 25.05
N ASP A 18 -17.75 24.93 26.35
CA ASP A 18 -17.70 23.82 27.31
C ASP A 18 -18.95 22.92 27.27
N GLY A 19 -20.01 23.31 26.55
CA GLY A 19 -21.20 22.50 26.42
C GLY A 19 -22.11 22.47 27.66
N ASN A 20 -21.93 23.40 28.61
CA ASN A 20 -22.67 23.46 29.90
C ASN A 20 -24.20 23.67 29.81
N THR A 21 -24.78 23.66 28.61
CA THR A 21 -26.22 23.76 28.39
C THR A 21 -26.80 22.37 28.13
N LYS A 22 -28.10 22.18 28.39
CA LYS A 22 -28.81 20.94 28.04
C LYS A 22 -28.66 20.65 26.54
N TYR A 23 -28.14 19.46 26.22
CA TYR A 23 -27.78 19.04 24.85
C TYR A 23 -26.63 19.82 24.21
N GLY A 24 -25.86 20.58 24.99
CA GLY A 24 -24.68 21.31 24.51
C GLY A 24 -23.63 20.33 23.98
N LEU A 25 -23.13 20.60 22.78
CA LEU A 25 -22.00 19.88 22.22
C LEU A 25 -20.73 20.65 22.62
N PRO A 26 -19.84 20.10 23.46
CA PRO A 26 -18.58 20.75 23.75
C PRO A 26 -17.72 20.81 22.47
N LEU A 27 -17.08 21.96 22.25
CA LEU A 27 -16.26 22.22 21.06
C LEU A 27 -14.98 22.94 21.44
N GLU A 28 -13.89 22.54 20.82
CA GLU A 28 -12.60 23.22 20.93
C GLU A 28 -12.37 24.17 19.75
N ILE A 29 -11.62 25.25 19.99
CA ILE A 29 -11.18 26.16 18.94
C ILE A 29 -10.46 25.39 17.82
N GLY A 30 -10.82 25.69 16.57
CA GLY A 30 -10.32 25.03 15.37
C GLY A 30 -11.01 23.70 15.05
N GLU A 31 -11.97 23.23 15.85
CA GLU A 31 -12.75 22.04 15.54
C GLU A 31 -13.77 22.30 14.43
N THR A 32 -13.81 21.40 13.44
CA THR A 32 -14.77 21.50 12.33
C THR A 32 -16.06 20.78 12.67
N VAL A 33 -17.18 21.46 12.47
CA VAL A 33 -18.53 20.96 12.75
C VAL A 33 -19.35 20.88 11.48
N HIS A 34 -20.20 19.86 11.42
CA HIS A 34 -21.29 19.79 10.46
C HIS A 34 -22.55 20.34 11.11
N ILE A 35 -23.18 21.31 10.46
CA ILE A 35 -24.39 21.98 10.94
C ILE A 35 -25.60 21.38 10.21
N LEU A 36 -26.57 20.91 10.99
CA LEU A 36 -27.80 20.30 10.48
C LEU A 36 -28.97 21.27 10.51
N GLU A 37 -29.11 22.02 11.61
CA GLU A 37 -30.26 22.88 11.87
C GLU A 37 -29.82 24.17 12.59
N GLU A 38 -30.63 25.22 12.49
CA GLU A 38 -30.46 26.49 13.20
C GLU A 38 -31.73 26.93 13.93
N ASN A 39 -31.56 27.64 15.04
CA ASN A 39 -32.65 28.24 15.81
C ASN A 39 -32.12 29.44 16.61
N GLY A 40 -32.51 30.67 16.24
CA GLY A 40 -32.34 31.86 17.07
C GLY A 40 -30.91 32.11 17.58
N GLY A 41 -29.89 31.92 16.73
CA GLY A 41 -28.48 32.11 17.11
C GLY A 41 -27.80 30.85 17.65
N TRP A 42 -28.46 29.70 17.63
CA TRP A 42 -27.87 28.39 17.91
C TRP A 42 -27.87 27.51 16.68
N TYR A 43 -26.83 26.69 16.57
CA TYR A 43 -26.76 25.61 15.61
C TYR A 43 -26.91 24.27 16.33
N ARG A 44 -27.44 23.28 15.61
CA ARG A 44 -27.44 21.88 16.01
C ARG A 44 -26.67 21.09 14.97
N GLY A 45 -25.79 20.22 15.44
CA GLY A 45 -24.86 19.52 14.57
C GLY A 45 -24.00 18.51 15.31
N PHE A 46 -22.88 18.15 14.70
CA PHE A 46 -21.88 17.24 15.28
C PHE A 46 -20.47 17.66 14.87
N SER A 47 -19.48 17.26 15.67
CA SER A 47 -18.08 17.38 15.29
C SER A 47 -17.74 16.37 14.21
N ILE A 48 -16.97 16.76 13.21
CA ILE A 48 -16.50 15.82 12.17
C ILE A 48 -15.60 14.72 12.79
N ARG A 49 -14.97 14.99 13.94
CA ARG A 49 -14.19 14.00 14.70
C ARG A 49 -15.07 12.95 15.37
N ASN A 50 -16.30 13.31 15.74
CA ASN A 50 -17.25 12.41 16.38
C ASN A 50 -18.67 12.65 15.87
N LYS A 51 -19.02 11.96 14.78
CA LYS A 51 -20.34 12.07 14.11
C LYS A 51 -21.50 11.51 14.95
N SER A 52 -21.20 10.66 15.93
CA SER A 52 -22.21 9.99 16.75
C SER A 52 -22.84 10.94 17.78
N LEU A 53 -22.04 11.89 18.27
CA LEU A 53 -22.48 12.85 19.27
C LEU A 53 -23.07 14.10 18.60
N LYS A 54 -24.39 14.21 18.64
CA LYS A 54 -25.11 15.40 18.16
C LYS A 54 -25.46 16.30 19.33
N GLY A 55 -25.32 17.60 19.15
CA GLY A 55 -25.72 18.59 20.15
C GLY A 55 -25.81 19.99 19.58
N ILE A 56 -26.02 20.95 20.47
CA ILE A 56 -26.22 22.36 20.13
C ILE A 56 -25.00 23.19 20.52
N PHE A 57 -24.72 24.23 19.75
CA PHE A 57 -23.61 25.16 19.98
C PHE A 57 -23.97 26.55 19.47
N PRO A 58 -23.43 27.63 20.08
CA PRO A 58 -23.76 29.00 19.67
C PRO A 58 -23.27 29.28 18.25
N ALA A 59 -24.10 29.93 17.43
CA ALA A 59 -23.71 30.34 16.08
C ALA A 59 -22.56 31.36 16.09
N SER A 60 -22.49 32.20 17.12
CA SER A 60 -21.41 33.18 17.32
C SER A 60 -20.03 32.54 17.53
N PHE A 61 -19.97 31.26 17.88
CA PHE A 61 -18.72 30.53 18.11
C PHE A 61 -18.25 29.81 16.85
N ILE A 62 -18.99 29.92 15.74
CA ILE A 62 -18.74 29.17 14.52
C ILE A 62 -18.50 30.12 13.35
N HIS A 63 -17.34 30.00 12.73
CA HIS A 63 -17.05 30.62 11.45
C HIS A 63 -17.45 29.65 10.32
N LEU A 64 -18.36 30.08 9.44
CA LEU A 64 -18.82 29.26 8.33
C LEU A 64 -17.71 29.07 7.29
N LYS A 65 -17.58 27.86 6.77
CA LYS A 65 -16.63 27.52 5.70
C LYS A 65 -17.36 27.22 4.41
N ALA A 66 -16.70 27.47 3.28
CA ALA A 66 -17.19 27.03 1.98
C ALA A 66 -17.16 25.50 1.88
N PHE A 67 -18.20 24.93 1.27
CA PHE A 67 -18.35 23.48 1.10
C PHE A 67 -19.00 23.14 -0.25
N HIS A 68 -18.78 21.90 -0.68
CA HIS A 68 -19.53 21.22 -1.74
C HIS A 68 -20.45 20.18 -1.11
N ILE A 69 -21.65 20.04 -1.70
CA ILE A 69 -22.60 18.99 -1.34
C ILE A 69 -22.57 17.94 -2.46
N TYR A 70 -22.34 16.69 -2.07
CA TYR A 70 -22.54 15.52 -2.92
C TYR A 70 -23.75 14.73 -2.41
N ASN A 71 -24.48 14.08 -3.31
CA ASN A 71 -25.64 13.23 -2.98
C ASN A 71 -26.72 13.95 -2.16
N GLU A 72 -27.26 15.06 -2.67
CA GLU A 72 -28.35 15.81 -2.03
C GLU A 72 -29.50 14.86 -1.61
N GLY A 73 -29.91 14.92 -0.34
CA GLY A 73 -30.96 14.06 0.21
C GLY A 73 -30.53 13.32 1.49
N LEU A 74 -30.98 12.07 1.64
CA LEU A 74 -30.75 11.26 2.85
C LEU A 74 -29.26 10.88 3.08
N TYR A 75 -28.44 10.95 2.04
CA TYR A 75 -27.03 10.57 2.05
C TYR A 75 -26.10 11.76 1.75
N GLU A 76 -26.53 12.97 2.14
CA GLU A 76 -25.80 14.22 1.92
C GLU A 76 -24.36 14.13 2.45
N THR A 77 -23.40 14.30 1.55
CA THR A 77 -21.98 14.34 1.89
C THR A 77 -21.46 15.76 1.69
N VAL A 78 -21.11 16.40 2.80
CA VAL A 78 -20.58 17.77 2.82
C VAL A 78 -19.06 17.71 2.88
N ALA A 79 -18.40 18.20 1.83
CA ALA A 79 -16.94 18.28 1.75
C ALA A 79 -16.49 19.75 1.76
N PRO A 80 -15.41 20.12 2.46
CA PRO A 80 -14.84 21.46 2.36
C PRO A 80 -14.31 21.72 0.93
N VAL A 81 -14.38 22.98 0.49
CA VAL A 81 -13.76 23.44 -0.78
C VAL A 81 -12.23 23.53 -0.67
N GLU A 82 -11.68 23.40 0.54
CA GLU A 82 -10.25 23.50 0.81
C GLU A 82 -9.44 22.47 0.02
N ASP A 83 -8.26 22.90 -0.43
CA ASP A 83 -7.31 22.04 -1.14
C ASP A 83 -6.98 20.75 -0.36
N SER A 84 -6.95 19.63 -1.07
CA SER A 84 -6.71 18.29 -0.51
C SER A 84 -5.39 18.24 0.28
N THR A 85 -4.35 18.91 -0.21
CA THR A 85 -3.03 18.98 0.44
C THR A 85 -3.09 19.78 1.73
N VAL A 86 -3.84 20.90 1.76
CA VAL A 86 -4.04 21.71 2.98
C VAL A 86 -4.73 20.92 4.09
N LYS A 87 -5.75 20.14 3.71
CA LYS A 87 -6.47 19.25 4.63
C LYS A 87 -5.56 18.13 5.13
N GLU A 88 -4.81 17.51 4.23
CA GLU A 88 -3.88 16.43 4.54
C GLU A 88 -2.81 16.87 5.54
N VAL A 89 -2.14 18.01 5.31
CA VAL A 89 -1.15 18.55 6.23
C VAL A 89 -1.75 18.73 7.64
N ALA A 90 -2.98 19.24 7.74
CA ALA A 90 -3.65 19.39 9.03
C ALA A 90 -3.92 18.05 9.73
N CYS A 91 -4.23 16.99 8.99
CA CYS A 91 -4.43 15.65 9.54
C CYS A 91 -3.10 15.04 10.01
N VAL A 92 -2.08 15.06 9.15
CA VAL A 92 -0.74 14.51 9.43
C VAL A 92 -0.13 15.18 10.66
N LEU A 93 -0.21 16.52 10.76
CA LEU A 93 0.32 17.23 11.93
C LEU A 93 -0.36 16.83 13.25
N ARG A 94 -1.66 16.51 13.24
CA ARG A 94 -2.37 16.04 14.45
C ARG A 94 -1.89 14.65 14.86
N GLU A 95 -1.74 13.75 13.90
CA GLU A 95 -1.25 12.39 14.15
C GLU A 95 0.19 12.42 14.65
N TRP A 96 1.07 13.14 13.94
CA TRP A 96 2.47 13.30 14.31
C TRP A 96 2.63 14.00 15.65
N HIS A 97 1.78 14.97 16.01
CA HIS A 97 1.86 15.63 17.31
C HIS A 97 1.73 14.66 18.49
N VAL A 98 0.85 13.65 18.38
CA VAL A 98 0.70 12.62 19.42
C VAL A 98 1.97 11.77 19.52
N ILE A 99 2.54 11.37 18.39
CA ILE A 99 3.76 10.55 18.35
C ILE A 99 4.96 11.36 18.84
N TRP A 100 5.09 12.62 18.41
CA TRP A 100 6.15 13.55 18.80
C TRP A 100 6.23 13.71 20.32
N LYS A 101 5.10 13.86 21.02
CA LYS A 101 5.08 13.88 22.50
C LYS A 101 5.60 12.57 23.10
N ARG A 102 5.28 11.41 22.49
CA ARG A 102 5.80 10.11 22.95
C ARG A 102 7.30 9.98 22.75
N LEU A 103 7.85 10.50 21.65
CA LEU A 103 9.30 10.51 21.40
C LEU A 103 10.07 11.26 22.49
N TYR A 104 9.52 12.37 22.98
CA TYR A 104 10.10 13.11 24.10
C TYR A 104 10.19 12.25 25.37
N VAL A 105 9.08 11.58 25.73
CA VAL A 105 9.02 10.71 26.92
C VAL A 105 9.99 9.53 26.79
N ARG A 106 10.11 8.95 25.59
CA ARG A 106 11.05 7.86 25.28
C ARG A 106 12.51 8.31 25.13
N ARG A 107 12.78 9.61 25.24
CA ARG A 107 14.10 10.23 25.09
C ARG A 107 14.74 10.00 23.70
N GLU A 108 13.93 9.85 22.66
CA GLU A 108 14.39 9.79 21.26
C GLU A 108 14.65 11.20 20.71
N ILE A 109 15.58 11.93 21.34
CA ILE A 109 15.75 13.39 21.16
C ILE A 109 16.08 13.76 19.71
N SER A 110 16.90 12.97 19.03
CA SER A 110 17.28 13.24 17.64
C SER A 110 16.09 13.19 16.69
N LEU A 111 15.22 12.17 16.81
CA LEU A 111 14.02 12.07 15.98
C LEU A 111 13.00 13.14 16.36
N PHE A 112 12.83 13.41 17.66
CA PHE A 112 11.97 14.47 18.18
C PHE A 112 12.31 15.85 17.56
N GLN A 113 13.60 16.22 17.51
CA GLN A 113 14.04 17.50 16.95
C GLN A 113 13.86 17.56 15.43
N ARG A 114 14.25 16.50 14.71
CA ARG A 114 14.06 16.46 13.24
C ARG A 114 12.59 16.51 12.86
N LEU A 115 11.73 15.77 13.57
CA LEU A 115 10.29 15.78 13.33
C LEU A 115 9.70 17.17 13.61
N LEU A 116 10.12 17.84 14.69
CA LEU A 116 9.68 19.21 14.99
C LEU A 116 10.02 20.19 13.86
N ALA A 117 11.23 20.09 13.28
CA ALA A 117 11.62 20.93 12.16
C ALA A 117 10.70 20.71 10.95
N VAL A 118 10.45 19.44 10.58
CA VAL A 118 9.54 19.13 9.46
C VAL A 118 8.10 19.57 9.76
N MET A 119 7.62 19.40 10.99
CA MET A 119 6.29 19.89 11.38
C MET A 119 6.17 21.41 11.23
N ARG A 120 7.22 22.17 11.54
CA ARG A 120 7.25 23.63 11.35
C ARG A 120 7.23 24.01 9.88
N ASP A 121 8.03 23.32 9.05
CA ASP A 121 8.04 23.52 7.59
C ASP A 121 6.63 23.28 7.02
N LEU A 122 5.97 22.18 7.41
CA LEU A 122 4.62 21.85 6.97
C LEU A 122 3.57 22.89 7.40
N ILE A 123 3.68 23.44 8.62
CA ILE A 123 2.79 24.52 9.09
C ILE A 123 2.95 25.75 8.21
N GLU A 124 4.19 26.13 7.90
CA GLU A 124 4.47 27.32 7.09
C GLU A 124 4.05 27.12 5.62
N TRP A 125 4.35 25.98 5.02
CA TRP A 125 3.91 25.68 3.65
C TRP A 125 2.39 25.58 3.54
N ARG A 126 1.70 25.05 4.56
CA ARG A 126 0.24 25.09 4.64
C ARG A 126 -0.28 26.52 4.71
N ARG A 127 0.37 27.40 5.48
CA ARG A 127 0.02 28.83 5.53
C ARG A 127 0.16 29.45 4.13
N GLN A 128 1.25 29.17 3.42
CA GLN A 128 1.51 29.67 2.07
C GLN A 128 0.43 29.23 1.07
N LEU A 129 0.06 27.94 1.07
CA LEU A 129 -1.02 27.41 0.23
C LEU A 129 -2.36 28.13 0.50
N ILE A 130 -2.68 28.41 1.76
CA ILE A 130 -3.92 29.10 2.13
C ILE A 130 -3.90 30.57 1.72
N THR A 131 -2.77 31.26 1.86
CA THR A 131 -2.67 32.69 1.49
C THR A 131 -2.81 32.95 0.00
N GLY A 132 -2.54 31.96 -0.86
CA GLY A 132 -2.84 32.05 -2.30
C GLY A 132 -2.04 33.10 -3.08
N THR A 133 -0.93 33.60 -2.54
CA THR A 133 -0.10 34.66 -3.15
C THR A 133 0.95 34.13 -4.14
N ILE A 134 0.86 32.86 -4.55
CA ILE A 134 1.85 32.17 -5.38
C ILE A 134 1.23 31.66 -6.68
N THR A 135 2.05 31.52 -7.72
CA THR A 135 1.59 31.08 -9.05
C THR A 135 1.20 29.59 -9.04
N GLN A 136 0.45 29.14 -10.05
CA GLN A 136 0.03 27.73 -10.17
C GLN A 136 1.22 26.77 -10.24
N ASP A 137 2.29 27.14 -10.95
CA ASP A 137 3.50 26.33 -11.01
C ASP A 137 4.20 26.24 -9.65
N GLN A 138 4.23 27.34 -8.89
CA GLN A 138 4.76 27.36 -7.52
C GLN A 138 3.90 26.53 -6.56
N ILE A 139 2.58 26.54 -6.72
CA ILE A 139 1.66 25.69 -5.93
C ILE A 139 1.96 24.22 -6.20
N ARG A 140 2.11 23.83 -7.47
CA ARG A 140 2.43 22.44 -7.85
C ARG A 140 3.76 21.98 -7.25
N GLU A 141 4.78 22.81 -7.33
CA GLU A 141 6.09 22.54 -6.73
C GLU A 141 5.99 22.41 -5.21
N LEU A 142 5.26 23.33 -4.55
CA LEU A 142 5.07 23.31 -3.11
C LEU A 142 4.30 22.08 -2.63
N LYS A 143 3.26 21.65 -3.36
CA LYS A 143 2.55 20.38 -3.11
C LYS A 143 3.49 19.18 -3.21
N SER A 144 4.38 19.16 -4.20
CA SER A 144 5.42 18.13 -4.34
C SER A 144 6.33 18.08 -3.12
N GLN A 145 6.79 19.24 -2.64
CA GLN A 145 7.64 19.32 -1.45
C GLN A 145 6.91 18.89 -0.17
N ILE A 146 5.65 19.30 -0.01
CA ILE A 146 4.79 18.91 1.12
C ILE A 146 4.63 17.40 1.16
N THR A 147 4.19 16.79 0.05
CA THR A 147 3.95 15.34 -0.03
C THR A 147 5.24 14.55 0.24
N GLY A 148 6.37 14.96 -0.34
CA GLY A 148 7.67 14.35 -0.06
C GLY A 148 8.08 14.41 1.42
N LYS A 149 7.82 15.53 2.13
CA LYS A 149 8.07 15.64 3.58
C LYS A 149 7.12 14.79 4.42
N ILE A 150 5.85 14.72 4.03
CA ILE A 150 4.86 13.84 4.68
C ILE A 150 5.31 12.39 4.57
N ASP A 151 5.65 11.93 3.36
CA ASP A 151 6.05 10.54 3.16
C ASP A 151 7.36 10.22 3.90
N TRP A 152 8.30 11.17 3.94
CA TRP A 152 9.50 11.02 4.77
C TRP A 152 9.14 10.85 6.25
N GLY A 153 8.28 11.71 6.81
CA GLY A 153 7.92 11.65 8.22
C GLY A 153 7.12 10.40 8.56
N ASN A 154 6.18 9.98 7.71
CA ASN A 154 5.45 8.72 7.89
C ASN A 154 6.42 7.52 7.97
N ARG A 155 7.44 7.47 7.11
CA ARG A 155 8.48 6.41 7.21
C ARG A 155 9.27 6.48 8.50
N GLN A 156 9.69 7.66 8.92
CA GLN A 156 10.46 7.79 10.17
C GLN A 156 9.65 7.34 11.39
N LEU A 157 8.32 7.49 11.33
CA LEU A 157 7.40 7.13 12.40
C LEU A 157 6.80 5.72 12.26
N GLY A 158 7.11 5.01 11.18
CA GLY A 158 6.54 3.68 10.90
C GLY A 158 5.04 3.71 10.58
N LEU A 159 4.57 4.80 9.99
CA LEU A 159 3.19 4.97 9.53
C LEU A 159 3.03 4.57 8.06
N ASP A 160 1.80 4.28 7.67
CA ASP A 160 1.45 3.93 6.30
C ASP A 160 1.72 5.07 5.32
N LEU A 161 2.14 4.69 4.11
CA LEU A 161 2.32 5.61 2.99
C LEU A 161 1.06 5.63 2.14
N VAL A 162 0.67 6.84 1.74
CA VAL A 162 -0.47 7.05 0.83
C VAL A 162 0.03 6.91 -0.62
N PRO A 163 -0.51 6.00 -1.43
CA PRO A 163 -0.14 5.89 -2.85
C PRO A 163 -0.50 7.18 -3.61
N ARG A 164 0.47 7.74 -4.33
CA ARG A 164 0.27 8.97 -5.11
C ARG A 164 0.71 8.82 -6.55
N LEU A 165 -0.03 9.45 -7.45
CA LEU A 165 0.36 9.66 -8.83
C LEU A 165 0.38 11.16 -9.09
N ASN A 166 1.51 11.69 -9.57
CA ASN A 166 1.70 13.13 -9.81
C ASN A 166 1.36 14.01 -8.59
N ASN A 167 1.70 13.56 -7.38
CA ASN A 167 1.45 14.21 -6.08
C ASN A 167 -0.02 14.28 -5.63
N GLU A 168 -0.94 13.71 -6.39
CA GLU A 168 -2.34 13.56 -5.98
C GLU A 168 -2.58 12.15 -5.44
N VAL A 169 -3.44 12.05 -4.43
CA VAL A 169 -3.83 10.76 -3.84
C VAL A 169 -4.64 9.98 -4.86
N VAL A 170 -4.27 8.73 -5.09
CA VAL A 170 -5.00 7.89 -6.04
C VAL A 170 -6.22 7.25 -5.38
N ASP A 171 -7.33 7.24 -6.10
CA ASP A 171 -8.54 6.52 -5.68
C ASP A 171 -8.35 5.00 -5.89
N PRO A 172 -8.39 4.18 -4.83
CA PRO A 172 -8.25 2.73 -4.94
C PRO A 172 -9.28 2.07 -5.87
N ASP A 173 -10.50 2.62 -5.93
CA ASP A 173 -11.59 2.05 -6.73
C ASP A 173 -11.43 2.37 -8.23
N SER A 174 -10.56 3.34 -8.55
CA SER A 174 -10.25 3.73 -9.93
C SER A 174 -9.14 2.89 -10.57
N LEU A 175 -8.35 2.17 -9.77
CA LEU A 175 -7.19 1.39 -10.22
C LEU A 175 -7.40 -0.12 -10.07
N SER A 176 -6.73 -0.89 -10.93
CA SER A 176 -6.61 -2.33 -10.69
C SER A 176 -5.73 -2.59 -9.45
N PRO A 177 -5.94 -3.69 -8.70
CA PRO A 177 -5.12 -4.01 -7.54
C PRO A 177 -3.61 -4.07 -7.85
N ILE A 178 -3.26 -4.50 -9.06
CA ILE A 178 -1.87 -4.57 -9.54
C ILE A 178 -1.31 -3.16 -9.77
N ALA A 179 -2.07 -2.28 -10.44
CA ALA A 179 -1.65 -0.90 -10.67
C ALA A 179 -1.51 -0.12 -9.36
N LEU A 180 -2.45 -0.29 -8.42
CA LEU A 180 -2.36 0.32 -7.10
C LEU A 180 -1.12 -0.14 -6.33
N HIS A 181 -0.82 -1.45 -6.38
CA HIS A 181 0.40 -1.99 -5.79
C HIS A 181 1.66 -1.39 -6.42
N GLN A 182 1.71 -1.27 -7.75
CA GLN A 182 2.85 -0.65 -8.44
C GLN A 182 3.04 0.81 -8.01
N VAL A 183 1.96 1.60 -7.93
CA VAL A 183 2.01 2.99 -7.45
C VAL A 183 2.48 3.05 -6.00
N HIS A 184 2.02 2.14 -5.14
CA HIS A 184 2.48 2.04 -3.76
C HIS A 184 3.99 1.74 -3.69
N VAL A 185 4.47 0.75 -4.45
CA VAL A 185 5.89 0.38 -4.50
C VAL A 185 6.72 1.54 -5.02
N GLN A 186 6.29 2.21 -6.09
CA GLN A 186 6.99 3.38 -6.64
C GLN A 186 7.03 4.55 -5.64
N SER A 187 5.91 4.83 -4.96
CA SER A 187 5.85 5.82 -3.88
C SER A 187 6.79 5.42 -2.73
N SER A 188 6.90 4.12 -2.44
CA SER A 188 7.83 3.56 -1.45
C SER A 188 9.31 3.70 -1.87
N GLU A 189 9.62 3.77 -3.16
CA GLU A 189 10.99 3.87 -3.66
C GLU A 189 11.44 5.32 -3.91
N ASN A 190 10.57 6.16 -4.47
CA ASN A 190 10.90 7.55 -4.85
C ASN A 190 11.42 8.41 -3.69
N VAL A 191 10.87 8.24 -2.48
CA VAL A 191 11.32 8.99 -1.29
C VAL A 191 12.70 8.52 -0.81
N ALA A 192 13.12 7.29 -1.13
CA ALA A 192 14.47 6.83 -0.82
C ALA A 192 15.52 7.53 -1.71
N GLY A 193 15.16 7.86 -2.95
CA GLY A 193 16.04 8.55 -3.91
C GLY A 193 16.19 10.05 -3.65
N LEU A 194 15.12 10.76 -3.28
CA LEU A 194 15.13 12.22 -3.15
C LEU A 194 15.83 12.75 -1.89
N LEU A 195 15.97 11.95 -0.84
CA LEU A 195 16.59 12.36 0.43
C LEU A 195 17.76 11.45 0.88
N GLY A 196 18.10 10.44 0.09
CA GLY A 196 19.16 9.44 0.37
C GLY A 196 20.59 9.87 0.02
N ARG A 197 20.84 11.14 -0.30
CA ARG A 197 22.19 11.66 -0.63
C ARG A 197 23.08 11.92 0.60
N GLY A 198 22.90 11.12 1.65
CA GLY A 198 23.68 11.14 2.88
C GLY A 198 24.15 9.74 3.26
N THR A 199 25.35 9.39 2.81
CA THR A 199 26.29 8.39 3.37
C THR A 199 25.71 7.27 4.25
N THR A 200 24.90 6.37 3.70
CA THR A 200 24.88 4.95 4.09
C THR A 200 24.41 4.11 2.91
N LYS A 201 25.26 3.22 2.40
CA LYS A 201 24.85 2.19 1.44
C LYS A 201 23.81 1.31 2.13
N ARG A 202 22.52 1.50 1.83
CA ARG A 202 21.48 0.57 2.26
C ARG A 202 21.75 -0.76 1.56
N LYS A 203 21.88 -1.82 2.34
CA LYS A 203 21.95 -3.20 1.86
C LYS A 203 20.66 -3.46 1.07
N GLU A 204 20.77 -3.63 -0.24
CA GLU A 204 19.64 -4.01 -1.09
C GLU A 204 19.01 -5.27 -0.51
N VAL A 205 17.73 -5.19 -0.16
CA VAL A 205 16.94 -6.40 0.11
C VAL A 205 16.75 -7.06 -1.25
N LYS A 206 17.52 -8.13 -1.51
CA LYS A 206 17.40 -8.95 -2.72
C LYS A 206 15.93 -9.33 -2.91
N ARG A 207 15.27 -8.73 -3.90
CA ARG A 207 13.91 -9.10 -4.30
C ARG A 207 14.01 -10.40 -5.08
N SER A 208 13.34 -11.45 -4.61
CA SER A 208 13.07 -12.62 -5.45
C SER A 208 12.12 -12.17 -6.57
N PRO A 209 12.48 -12.30 -7.86
CA PRO A 209 11.55 -11.99 -8.93
C PRO A 209 10.34 -12.94 -8.87
N ASN A 210 9.15 -12.37 -8.68
CA ASN A 210 7.88 -13.10 -8.76
C ASN A 210 7.60 -13.37 -10.24
N HIS A 211 7.79 -14.61 -10.69
CA HIS A 211 7.43 -15.04 -12.02
C HIS A 211 6.05 -15.71 -11.97
N HIS A 212 5.10 -15.18 -12.74
CA HIS A 212 3.77 -15.78 -12.88
C HIS A 212 3.76 -16.67 -14.13
N LEU A 213 3.55 -17.98 -13.95
CA LEU A 213 3.38 -18.92 -15.05
C LEU A 213 1.88 -19.12 -15.30
N PHE A 214 1.41 -18.81 -16.51
CA PHE A 214 0.04 -19.07 -16.92
C PHE A 214 -0.02 -20.31 -17.83
N LEU A 215 -0.70 -21.35 -17.36
CA LEU A 215 -0.92 -22.59 -18.10
C LEU A 215 -2.39 -22.67 -18.49
N SER A 216 -2.66 -22.90 -19.78
CA SER A 216 -4.01 -23.07 -20.31
C SER A 216 -4.07 -24.35 -21.14
N MET A 217 -4.74 -25.35 -20.60
CA MET A 217 -5.04 -26.62 -21.27
C MET A 217 -6.40 -26.49 -21.94
N ARG A 218 -6.43 -26.50 -23.28
CA ARG A 218 -7.67 -26.27 -24.05
C ARG A 218 -8.50 -27.53 -24.28
N ASP A 219 -7.84 -28.69 -24.36
CA ASP A 219 -8.52 -29.95 -24.56
C ASP A 219 -7.78 -31.04 -23.79
N PHE A 220 -8.53 -31.84 -23.02
CA PHE A 220 -8.04 -32.96 -22.24
C PHE A 220 -9.15 -34.01 -22.22
N SER A 221 -8.94 -35.11 -22.94
CA SER A 221 -9.90 -36.21 -23.03
C SER A 221 -9.35 -37.46 -22.36
N CYS A 222 -10.07 -37.93 -21.35
CA CYS A 222 -9.83 -39.20 -20.66
C CYS A 222 -11.09 -40.06 -20.82
N SER A 223 -10.94 -41.37 -21.07
CA SER A 223 -12.09 -42.24 -21.28
C SER A 223 -12.75 -42.64 -19.95
N LEU A 224 -14.07 -42.82 -19.95
CA LEU A 224 -14.86 -43.07 -18.72
C LEU A 224 -14.41 -44.39 -18.05
N GLY A 225 -13.69 -44.27 -16.94
CA GLY A 225 -13.19 -45.40 -16.13
C GLY A 225 -11.68 -45.44 -15.93
N GLU A 226 -10.92 -44.51 -16.52
CA GLU A 226 -9.46 -44.42 -16.35
C GLU A 226 -9.08 -43.39 -15.27
N ASP A 227 -8.34 -43.83 -14.23
CA ASP A 227 -7.74 -42.93 -13.23
C ASP A 227 -6.42 -42.37 -13.79
N MET A 228 -6.43 -41.09 -14.21
CA MET A 228 -5.28 -40.42 -14.79
C MET A 228 -4.84 -39.23 -13.93
N GLU A 229 -3.54 -39.18 -13.62
CA GLU A 229 -2.93 -38.07 -12.87
C GLU A 229 -1.96 -37.28 -13.76
N LEU A 230 -2.06 -35.95 -13.70
CA LEU A 230 -1.28 -35.00 -14.50
C LEU A 230 -0.40 -34.18 -13.56
N PHE A 231 0.92 -34.36 -13.69
CA PHE A 231 1.90 -33.63 -12.88
C PHE A 231 2.66 -32.61 -13.72
N PHE A 232 2.72 -31.38 -13.21
CA PHE A 232 3.54 -30.32 -13.77
C PHE A 232 4.69 -30.03 -12.81
N SER A 233 5.92 -30.25 -13.27
CA SER A 233 7.12 -29.84 -12.55
C SER A 233 7.91 -28.86 -13.40
N SER A 234 8.23 -27.70 -12.85
CA SER A 234 9.22 -26.81 -13.44
C SER A 234 10.60 -27.21 -12.93
N MET A 235 11.49 -27.61 -13.85
CA MET A 235 12.87 -27.89 -13.51
C MET A 235 13.74 -26.75 -14.04
N MET A 236 14.28 -25.95 -13.14
CA MET A 236 15.33 -25.00 -13.50
C MET A 236 16.66 -25.75 -13.45
N LEU A 237 17.31 -25.93 -14.59
CA LEU A 237 18.65 -26.54 -14.70
C LEU A 237 19.71 -25.57 -14.15
N SER A 238 19.70 -25.35 -12.84
CA SER A 238 20.70 -24.55 -12.13
C SER A 238 21.53 -25.37 -11.15
N ARG A 239 21.54 -26.71 -11.25
CA ARG A 239 22.40 -27.58 -10.43
C ARG A 239 23.44 -28.35 -11.24
N LEU A 240 24.33 -27.60 -11.88
CA LEU A 240 25.68 -28.06 -12.22
C LEU A 240 26.67 -26.96 -11.81
N ARG A 241 26.83 -26.73 -10.49
CA ARG A 241 28.09 -26.30 -9.85
C ARG A 241 27.95 -26.20 -8.32
N PRO A 242 28.95 -26.67 -7.55
CA PRO A 242 29.02 -26.40 -6.12
C PRO A 242 29.53 -24.98 -5.88
N SER A 243 28.93 -24.32 -4.88
CA SER A 243 29.40 -23.14 -4.16
C SER A 243 29.76 -21.87 -4.97
N GLY A 244 29.01 -20.81 -4.69
CA GLY A 244 29.52 -19.44 -4.74
C GLY A 244 29.17 -18.64 -6.00
N ASN A 245 28.44 -17.55 -5.75
CA ASN A 245 28.24 -16.38 -6.59
C ASN A 245 27.08 -16.41 -7.60
N ASP A 246 26.61 -15.19 -7.82
CA ASP A 246 25.25 -14.78 -8.14
C ASP A 246 24.73 -15.28 -9.50
N LEU A 247 23.42 -15.57 -9.55
CA LEU A 247 22.65 -15.71 -10.79
C LEU A 247 22.39 -14.30 -11.34
N GLY A 248 23.12 -13.93 -12.40
CA GLY A 248 22.92 -12.69 -13.14
C GLY A 248 21.86 -12.82 -14.25
N GLU A 249 21.47 -11.69 -14.82
CA GLU A 249 20.47 -11.54 -15.89
C GLU A 249 20.76 -12.40 -17.16
N ALA A 250 21.99 -12.88 -17.31
CA ALA A 250 22.39 -13.82 -18.37
C ALA A 250 21.84 -15.25 -18.19
N ASP A 251 21.37 -15.66 -17.00
CA ASP A 251 20.80 -17.00 -16.78
C ASP A 251 19.33 -17.12 -17.20
N LEU A 252 18.65 -16.01 -17.54
CA LEU A 252 17.29 -16.03 -18.09
C LEU A 252 17.24 -16.52 -19.54
N ASN A 253 18.39 -16.61 -20.21
CA ASN A 253 18.47 -17.08 -21.60
C ASN A 253 18.60 -18.61 -21.70
N ARG A 254 18.52 -19.33 -20.56
CA ARG A 254 18.51 -20.79 -20.56
C ARG A 254 17.10 -21.30 -20.84
N GLU A 255 17.01 -22.28 -21.73
CA GLU A 255 15.76 -22.93 -22.09
C GLU A 255 15.08 -23.49 -20.84
N LEU A 256 13.89 -22.94 -20.54
CA LEU A 256 13.10 -23.33 -19.39
C LEU A 256 12.22 -24.50 -19.84
N TYR A 257 12.63 -25.72 -19.50
CA TYR A 257 11.88 -26.91 -19.91
C TYR A 257 10.74 -27.16 -18.92
N LEU A 258 9.52 -27.15 -19.45
CA LEU A 258 8.36 -27.70 -18.75
C LEU A 258 8.27 -29.18 -19.10
N VAL A 259 8.47 -30.04 -18.11
CA VAL A 259 8.32 -31.48 -18.29
C VAL A 259 6.96 -31.88 -17.74
N ALA A 260 6.11 -32.42 -18.62
CA ALA A 260 4.82 -32.97 -18.26
C ALA A 260 4.91 -34.49 -18.30
N HIS A 261 4.65 -35.15 -17.17
CA HIS A 261 4.58 -36.61 -17.11
C HIS A 261 3.11 -37.03 -17.09
N ILE A 262 2.75 -37.88 -18.05
CA ILE A 262 1.43 -38.50 -18.13
C ILE A 262 1.62 -39.95 -17.69
N ILE A 263 1.10 -40.29 -16.52
CA ILE A 263 1.19 -41.66 -15.98
C ILE A 263 -0.18 -42.31 -16.17
N ARG A 264 -0.18 -43.47 -16.84
CA ARG A 264 -1.37 -44.28 -17.10
C ARG A 264 -1.46 -45.37 -16.03
N SER A 265 -2.47 -45.27 -15.17
CA SER A 265 -2.68 -46.18 -14.02
C SER A 265 -3.42 -47.46 -14.42
N ASP A 266 -3.02 -48.13 -15.50
CA ASP A 266 -3.76 -49.33 -15.94
C ASP A 266 -3.23 -50.60 -15.28
N LEU A 267 -4.13 -51.25 -14.53
CA LEU A 267 -4.00 -52.48 -13.73
C LEU A 267 -3.28 -52.36 -12.37
N LEU A 268 -4.07 -52.08 -11.33
CA LEU A 268 -4.12 -52.92 -10.14
C LEU A 268 -5.52 -52.82 -9.52
N ALA A 269 -6.20 -53.97 -9.44
CA ALA A 269 -7.53 -54.17 -8.85
C ALA A 269 -7.66 -53.52 -7.45
N PRO A 270 -8.88 -53.18 -6.99
CA PRO A 270 -9.04 -52.41 -5.76
C PRO A 270 -8.74 -53.31 -4.57
N SER A 271 -7.55 -53.15 -3.99
CA SER A 271 -7.31 -53.56 -2.61
C SER A 271 -6.89 -52.33 -1.83
N HIS A 272 -7.69 -52.02 -0.82
CA HIS A 272 -7.44 -50.96 0.15
C HIS A 272 -5.98 -51.00 0.62
N ASN A 273 -5.16 -50.04 0.20
CA ASN A 273 -4.04 -49.54 1.01
C ASN A 273 -3.45 -48.25 0.43
N SER A 274 -3.04 -47.37 1.33
CA SER A 274 -2.45 -46.04 1.11
C SER A 274 -1.07 -46.03 0.46
N GLY A 275 -0.85 -46.85 -0.58
CA GLY A 275 0.46 -47.09 -1.20
C GLY A 275 0.59 -46.69 -2.67
N SER A 276 -0.47 -46.22 -3.35
CA SER A 276 -0.38 -45.89 -4.78
C SER A 276 0.41 -44.59 -5.06
N THR A 277 0.31 -43.59 -4.17
CA THR A 277 1.07 -42.34 -4.27
C THR A 277 2.58 -42.53 -4.09
N ASP A 278 3.00 -43.49 -3.27
CA ASP A 278 4.41 -43.76 -2.99
C ASP A 278 5.09 -44.48 -4.18
N MET A 279 4.33 -45.34 -4.88
CA MET A 279 4.82 -46.05 -6.07
C MET A 279 5.00 -45.10 -7.27
N GLY A 280 4.11 -44.13 -7.46
CA GLY A 280 4.24 -43.09 -8.49
C GLY A 280 5.46 -42.20 -8.28
N MET A 281 5.73 -41.80 -7.03
CA MET A 281 6.94 -41.05 -6.67
C MET A 281 8.22 -41.86 -6.88
N HIS A 282 8.19 -43.17 -6.63
CA HIS A 282 9.33 -44.06 -6.87
C HIS A 282 9.65 -44.27 -8.35
N ILE A 283 8.64 -44.26 -9.23
CA ILE A 283 8.81 -44.33 -10.69
C ILE A 283 9.39 -43.01 -11.22
N LEU A 284 8.89 -41.87 -10.72
CA LEU A 284 9.42 -40.55 -11.06
C LEU A 284 10.89 -40.39 -10.62
N GLN A 285 11.22 -40.86 -9.42
CA GLN A 285 12.60 -40.86 -8.93
C GLN A 285 13.51 -41.77 -9.77
N ASN A 286 13.06 -42.97 -10.15
CA ASN A 286 13.83 -43.87 -11.01
C ASN A 286 14.02 -43.33 -12.45
N LEU A 287 13.04 -42.61 -13.00
CA LEU A 287 13.17 -41.96 -14.31
C LEU A 287 14.14 -40.77 -14.26
N TYR A 288 14.09 -40.00 -13.16
CA TYR A 288 15.04 -38.93 -12.88
C TYR A 288 16.48 -39.47 -12.72
N ASP A 289 16.64 -40.59 -12.01
CA ASP A 289 17.93 -41.25 -11.79
C ASP A 289 18.47 -41.91 -13.09
N ARG A 290 17.59 -42.43 -13.96
CA ARG A 290 18.00 -42.97 -15.29
C ARG A 290 18.42 -41.88 -16.28
N GLN A 291 17.75 -40.73 -16.30
CA GLN A 291 18.14 -39.61 -17.16
C GLN A 291 19.45 -38.95 -16.70
N THR A 292 19.77 -39.01 -15.41
CA THR A 292 21.07 -38.54 -14.88
C THR A 292 22.21 -39.54 -15.15
N LEU A 293 21.94 -40.86 -15.17
CA LEU A 293 22.93 -41.90 -15.49
C LEU A 293 23.26 -42.05 -16.99
N GLN A 294 22.32 -41.79 -17.90
CA GLN A 294 22.60 -41.87 -19.34
C GLN A 294 23.61 -40.81 -19.85
N HIS A 295 23.84 -39.73 -19.09
CA HIS A 295 24.79 -38.67 -19.47
C HIS A 295 26.15 -38.77 -18.77
N SER A 296 26.36 -39.71 -17.85
CA SER A 296 27.68 -39.97 -17.26
C SER A 296 28.57 -40.88 -18.12
N ASP A 297 28.00 -41.70 -19.01
CA ASP A 297 28.76 -42.62 -19.87
C ASP A 297 29.24 -41.98 -21.19
N GLU A 298 28.73 -40.82 -21.59
CA GLU A 298 29.19 -40.09 -22.80
C GLU A 298 30.44 -39.21 -22.57
N HIS A 299 31.03 -39.22 -21.38
CA HIS A 299 32.15 -38.33 -21.02
C HIS A 299 33.49 -39.03 -20.73
N VAL A 300 33.61 -40.32 -21.07
CA VAL A 300 34.86 -41.08 -20.84
C VAL A 300 35.76 -41.19 -22.09
N ASP A 301 35.23 -40.98 -23.31
CA ASP A 301 35.99 -41.28 -24.54
C ASP A 301 36.84 -40.13 -25.13
N ASP A 302 36.72 -38.88 -24.65
CA ASP A 302 37.43 -37.72 -25.24
C ASP A 302 38.73 -37.31 -24.50
N ALA A 303 39.20 -38.08 -23.51
CA ALA A 303 40.36 -37.70 -22.68
C ALA A 303 41.72 -38.25 -23.15
N HIS A 304 41.85 -38.75 -24.39
CA HIS A 304 43.14 -39.24 -24.92
C HIS A 304 43.43 -38.78 -26.34
N MET A 305 43.63 -37.47 -26.56
CA MET A 305 44.48 -36.95 -27.65
C MET A 305 44.77 -35.46 -27.46
N ALA A 306 45.69 -35.11 -26.56
CA ALA A 306 46.38 -33.82 -26.57
C ALA A 306 47.62 -33.89 -25.67
N ASP A 307 48.64 -34.63 -26.10
CA ASP A 307 50.03 -34.42 -25.68
C ASP A 307 50.96 -35.08 -26.72
N THR A 308 51.25 -34.35 -27.80
CA THR A 308 52.54 -34.31 -28.51
C THR A 308 52.55 -33.21 -29.57
#